data_AF-A0ABD7X5F3-F1
#
_entry.id   AF-A0ABD7X5F3-F1
#
_cell.length_a   1.000
_cell.length_b   1.000
_cell.length_c   1.000
_cell.angle_alpha   90.00
_cell.angle_beta   90.00
_cell.angle_gamma   90.00
#
_symmetry.space_group_name_H-M   'P 1'
#
loop_
_entity.id
_entity.type
_entity.pdbx_description
1 polymer ?
#
loop_
_entity_poly.entity_id
_entity_poly.type
_entity_poly.pdbx_seq_one_letter_code
_entity_poly.pdbx_strand_id
1 'polypeptide(L)'
;MAVTASDLMDELHIDTDDVETKTVQSLIDSAKEIVTHSVTDYLTTEQLETKYPKLFDLATKNLATSMYYDRELTNGTSKGFQMVIVHLSTQVAIDMKKGSDDDGNNET
;
A
#
# COMPACT_ATOMS: atom_id res chain seq x y z
N MET A 1 4.27 1.09 -10.82
CA MET A 1 3.27 1.79 -11.66
C MET A 1 2.09 1.90 -10.73
N ALA A 2 1.64 3.12 -10.42
CA ALA A 2 0.58 3.32 -9.46
C ALA A 2 -0.64 2.45 -9.79
N VAL A 3 -1.22 1.83 -8.77
CA VAL A 3 -2.41 0.98 -8.92
C VAL A 3 -3.57 1.82 -9.44
N THR A 4 -4.14 1.43 -10.59
CA THR A 4 -5.35 2.04 -11.15
C THR A 4 -6.56 1.10 -11.01
N ALA A 5 -7.77 1.66 -10.98
CA ALA A 5 -9.00 0.86 -10.93
C ALA A 5 -9.14 -0.06 -12.16
N SER A 6 -8.84 0.44 -13.37
CA SER A 6 -8.90 -0.36 -14.60
C SER A 6 -7.97 -1.58 -14.53
N ASP A 7 -6.71 -1.39 -14.16
CA ASP A 7 -5.74 -2.49 -14.11
C ASP A 7 -6.15 -3.56 -13.09
N LEU A 8 -6.68 -3.13 -11.93
CA LEU A 8 -7.13 -4.06 -10.90
C LEU A 8 -8.41 -4.79 -11.31
N MET A 9 -9.35 -4.11 -11.97
CA MET A 9 -10.57 -4.75 -12.50
C MET A 9 -10.24 -5.78 -13.57
N ASP A 10 -9.33 -5.44 -14.50
CA ASP A 10 -8.86 -6.35 -15.54
C ASP A 10 -8.19 -7.60 -14.94
N GLU A 11 -7.34 -7.40 -13.91
CA GLU A 11 -6.67 -8.48 -13.18
C GLU A 11 -7.64 -9.41 -12.45
N LEU A 12 -8.74 -8.86 -11.93
CA LEU A 12 -9.77 -9.60 -11.18
C LEU A 12 -10.93 -10.08 -12.06
N HIS A 13 -10.89 -9.80 -13.37
CA HIS A 13 -11.97 -10.09 -14.31
C HIS A 13 -13.32 -9.51 -13.87
N ILE A 14 -13.30 -8.29 -13.34
CA ILE A 14 -14.50 -7.53 -12.97
C ILE A 14 -15.02 -6.83 -14.22
N ASP A 15 -16.33 -6.93 -14.48
CA ASP A 15 -16.96 -6.23 -15.59
C ASP A 15 -16.83 -4.71 -15.42
N THR A 16 -16.40 -4.04 -16.49
CA THR A 16 -16.17 -2.60 -16.45
C THR A 16 -17.46 -1.83 -16.64
N ASP A 17 -17.95 -1.22 -15.57
CA ASP A 17 -18.96 -0.16 -15.62
C ASP A 17 -18.62 1.00 -14.66
N ASP A 18 -19.37 2.11 -14.76
CA ASP A 18 -19.12 3.31 -13.96
C ASP A 18 -19.25 3.09 -12.45
N VAL A 19 -20.11 2.16 -12.02
CA VAL A 19 -20.36 1.85 -10.61
C VAL A 19 -19.22 1.00 -10.07
N GLU A 20 -18.84 -0.05 -10.78
CA GLU A 20 -17.72 -0.92 -10.42
C GLU A 20 -16.41 -0.14 -10.42
N THR A 21 -16.16 0.70 -11.43
CA THR A 21 -14.95 1.52 -11.52
C THR A 21 -14.82 2.47 -10.32
N LYS A 22 -15.90 3.16 -9.95
CA LYS A 22 -15.91 4.05 -8.77
C LYS A 22 -15.72 3.28 -7.47
N THR A 23 -16.30 2.09 -7.38
CA THR A 23 -16.21 1.21 -6.23
C THR A 23 -14.78 0.72 -6.02
N VAL A 24 -14.14 0.23 -7.08
CA VAL A 24 -12.74 -0.23 -7.04
C VAL A 24 -11.78 0.93 -6.80
N GLN A 25 -12.02 2.10 -7.40
CA GLN A 25 -11.19 3.29 -7.12
C GLN A 25 -11.25 3.70 -5.65
N SER A 26 -12.46 3.76 -5.06
CA SER A 26 -12.63 4.11 -3.64
C SER A 26 -11.95 3.10 -2.71
N LEU A 27 -11.94 1.82 -3.10
CA LEU A 27 -11.21 0.78 -2.38
C LEU A 27 -9.70 0.93 -2.47
N ILE A 28 -9.18 1.26 -3.65
CA ILE A 28 -7.75 1.55 -3.84
C ILE A 28 -7.35 2.73 -2.96
N ASP A 29 -8.13 3.80 -2.95
CA ASP A 29 -7.83 5.00 -2.15
C ASP A 29 -7.82 4.66 -0.65
N SER A 30 -8.83 3.93 -0.17
CA SER A 30 -8.89 3.44 1.22
C SER A 30 -7.71 2.52 1.55
N ALA A 31 -7.35 1.62 0.63
CA ALA A 31 -6.22 0.71 0.81
C ALA A 31 -4.90 1.47 0.92
N LYS A 32 -4.69 2.52 0.11
CA LYS A 32 -3.49 3.35 0.18
C LYS A 32 -3.36 4.02 1.55
N GLU A 33 -4.44 4.61 2.07
CA GLU A 33 -4.44 5.22 3.40
C GLU A 33 -4.10 4.20 4.50
N ILE A 34 -4.75 3.02 4.48
CA ILE A 34 -4.50 1.96 5.46
C ILE A 34 -3.05 1.47 5.37
N VAL A 35 -2.51 1.25 4.17
CA VAL A 35 -1.12 0.83 3.97
C VAL A 35 -0.16 1.87 4.53
N THR A 36 -0.37 3.15 4.21
CA THR A 36 0.46 4.24 4.72
C THR A 36 0.51 4.23 6.25
N HIS A 37 -0.66 4.25 6.89
CA HIS A 37 -0.77 4.25 8.36
C HIS A 37 -0.29 2.96 9.03
N SER A 38 -0.32 1.82 8.32
CA SER A 38 0.20 0.54 8.84
C SER A 38 1.73 0.49 8.84
N VAL A 39 2.38 1.34 8.05
CA VAL A 39 3.81 1.27 7.77
C VAL A 39 4.57 2.36 8.53
N THR A 40 4.01 3.56 8.62
CA THR A 40 4.71 4.72 9.19
C THR A 40 3.77 5.89 9.47
N ASP A 41 4.12 6.69 10.48
CA ASP A 41 3.49 7.98 10.76
C ASP A 41 4.25 9.17 10.15
N TYR A 42 5.40 8.91 9.50
CA TYR A 42 6.35 9.95 9.08
C TYR A 42 6.39 10.22 7.58
N LEU A 43 5.93 9.27 6.76
CA LEU A 43 5.92 9.41 5.30
C LEU A 43 4.49 9.54 4.81
N THR A 44 4.29 10.39 3.81
CA THR A 44 3.02 10.50 3.10
C THR A 44 2.82 9.32 2.13
N THR A 45 1.58 9.10 1.72
CA THR A 45 1.24 8.13 0.65
C THR A 45 2.07 8.35 -0.60
N GLU A 46 2.20 9.59 -1.08
CA GLU A 46 2.98 9.93 -2.29
C GLU A 46 4.48 9.58 -2.13
N GLN A 47 5.03 9.80 -0.94
CA GLN A 47 6.42 9.43 -0.64
C GLN A 47 6.62 7.92 -0.64
N LEU A 48 5.66 7.15 -0.11
CA LEU A 48 5.71 5.68 -0.14
C LEU A 48 5.55 5.13 -1.56
N GLU A 49 4.63 5.68 -2.36
CA GLU A 49 4.45 5.34 -3.78
C GLU A 49 5.73 5.60 -4.57
N THR A 50 6.41 6.70 -4.30
CA THR A 50 7.64 7.07 -5.02
C THR A 50 8.84 6.24 -4.58
N LYS A 51 9.01 6.04 -3.27
CA LYS A 51 10.22 5.43 -2.70
C LYS A 51 10.16 3.90 -2.68
N TYR A 52 8.97 3.31 -2.47
CA TYR A 52 8.77 1.87 -2.39
C TYR A 52 7.67 1.37 -3.33
N PRO A 53 7.65 1.77 -4.62
CA PRO A 53 6.51 1.57 -5.52
C PRO A 53 6.06 0.12 -5.56
N LYS A 54 6.99 -0.84 -5.69
CA LYS A 54 6.64 -2.27 -5.81
C LYS A 54 5.92 -2.83 -4.58
N LEU A 55 6.40 -2.52 -3.38
CA LEU A 55 5.83 -3.04 -2.15
C LEU A 55 4.54 -2.29 -1.79
N PHE A 56 4.50 -0.98 -2.01
CA PHE A 56 3.32 -0.17 -1.75
C PHE A 56 2.17 -0.53 -2.71
N ASP A 57 2.44 -0.63 -4.01
CA ASP A 57 1.45 -1.04 -5.02
C ASP A 57 0.91 -2.45 -4.72
N LEU A 58 1.79 -3.40 -4.36
CA LEU A 58 1.38 -4.77 -4.07
C LEU A 58 0.54 -4.88 -2.78
N ALA A 59 0.91 -4.14 -1.72
CA ALA A 59 0.10 -4.09 -0.50
C ALA A 59 -1.29 -3.49 -0.78
N THR A 60 -1.32 -2.38 -1.53
CA THR A 60 -2.55 -1.70 -1.94
C THR A 60 -3.46 -2.63 -2.73
N LYS A 61 -2.94 -3.31 -3.76
CA LYS A 61 -3.70 -4.29 -4.56
C LYS A 61 -4.26 -5.42 -3.71
N ASN A 62 -3.43 -6.02 -2.85
CA ASN A 62 -3.85 -7.15 -2.01
C ASN A 62 -4.98 -6.76 -1.05
N LEU A 63 -4.90 -5.57 -0.46
CA LEU A 63 -5.93 -5.07 0.45
C LEU A 63 -7.20 -4.66 -0.30
N ALA A 64 -7.08 -3.90 -1.38
CA ALA A 64 -8.23 -3.51 -2.22
C ALA A 64 -8.98 -4.75 -2.74
N THR A 65 -8.26 -5.78 -3.17
CA THR A 65 -8.84 -7.07 -3.59
C THR A 65 -9.58 -7.75 -2.43
N SER A 66 -8.95 -7.79 -1.24
CA SER A 66 -9.58 -8.41 -0.06
C SER A 66 -10.88 -7.67 0.30
N MET A 67 -10.85 -6.34 0.31
CA MET A 67 -12.02 -5.51 0.60
C MET A 67 -13.09 -5.57 -0.49
N TYR A 68 -12.72 -5.80 -1.76
CA TYR A 68 -13.69 -5.98 -2.83
C TYR A 68 -14.58 -7.21 -2.59
N TYR A 69 -13.97 -8.34 -2.26
CA TYR A 69 -14.70 -9.59 -2.03
C TYR A 69 -15.30 -9.70 -0.61
N ASP A 70 -14.67 -9.07 0.39
CA ASP A 70 -15.14 -9.06 1.79
C ASP A 70 -14.80 -7.72 2.45
N ARG A 71 -15.78 -6.80 2.47
CA ARG A 71 -15.63 -5.45 3.04
C ARG A 71 -15.37 -5.46 4.54
N GLU A 72 -15.85 -6.49 5.24
CA GLU A 72 -15.70 -6.63 6.69
C GLU A 72 -14.37 -7.27 7.07
N LEU A 73 -13.65 -7.83 6.08
CA LEU A 73 -12.44 -8.63 6.29
C LEU A 73 -12.69 -9.67 7.39
N THR A 74 -13.80 -10.40 7.27
CA THR A 74 -14.33 -11.32 8.28
C THR A 74 -13.28 -12.35 8.72
N ASN A 75 -12.42 -12.78 7.79
CA ASN A 75 -11.33 -13.72 8.04
C ASN A 75 -9.96 -13.03 8.23
N GLY A 76 -9.96 -11.72 8.48
CA GLY A 76 -8.80 -10.85 8.48
C GLY A 76 -8.27 -10.54 7.08
N THR A 77 -7.10 -9.93 7.05
CA THR A 77 -6.40 -9.59 5.80
C THR A 77 -5.73 -10.81 5.17
N SER A 78 -5.52 -10.78 3.86
CA SER A 78 -4.84 -11.88 3.16
C SER A 78 -3.40 -12.07 3.67
N LYS A 79 -2.92 -13.32 3.67
CA LYS A 79 -1.51 -13.62 4.02
C LYS A 79 -0.51 -12.89 3.11
N GLY A 80 -0.89 -12.69 1.85
CA GLY A 80 -0.12 -11.89 0.90
C GLY A 80 0.00 -10.43 1.35
N PHE A 81 -1.10 -9.79 1.77
CA PHE A 81 -1.06 -8.45 2.34
C PHE A 81 -0.17 -8.39 3.59
N GLN A 82 -0.35 -9.32 4.54
CA GLN A 82 0.42 -9.35 5.79
C GLN A 82 1.93 -9.46 5.53
N MET A 83 2.34 -10.34 4.61
CA MET A 83 3.74 -10.48 4.20
C MET A 83 4.28 -9.15 3.66
N VAL A 84 3.57 -8.54 2.71
CA VAL A 84 4.06 -7.33 2.03
C VAL A 84 4.15 -6.15 2.99
N ILE A 85 3.19 -5.98 3.90
CA ILE A 85 3.25 -4.95 4.95
C ILE A 85 4.50 -5.15 5.82
N VAL A 86 4.77 -6.36 6.31
CA VAL A 86 5.97 -6.61 7.13
C VAL A 86 7.26 -6.23 6.39
N HIS A 87 7.36 -6.60 5.11
CA HIS A 87 8.52 -6.25 4.29
C HIS A 87 8.64 -4.74 4.05
N LEU A 88 7.52 -4.06 3.78
CA LEU A 88 7.47 -2.62 3.56
C LEU A 88 7.85 -1.84 4.84
N SER A 89 7.22 -2.17 5.98
CA SER A 89 7.54 -1.55 7.28
C SER A 89 9.00 -1.75 7.67
N THR A 90 9.56 -2.93 7.40
CA THR A 90 10.98 -3.21 7.67
C THR A 90 11.92 -2.35 6.80
N GLN A 91 11.63 -2.23 5.51
CA GLN A 91 12.41 -1.37 4.60
C GLN A 91 12.36 0.10 5.04
N VAL A 92 11.18 0.60 5.39
CA VAL A 92 11.01 1.97 5.89
C VAL A 92 11.84 2.19 7.16
N ALA A 93 11.75 1.27 8.14
CA ALA A 93 12.50 1.38 9.38
C ALA A 93 14.03 1.37 9.19
N ILE A 94 14.54 0.52 8.29
CA ILE A 94 15.98 0.47 7.97
C ILE A 94 16.45 1.80 7.39
N ASP A 95 15.70 2.37 6.46
CA ASP A 95 16.06 3.63 5.81
C ASP A 95 15.97 4.82 6.75
N MET A 96 14.98 4.86 7.65
CA MET A 96 14.88 5.90 8.67
C MET A 96 16.07 5.86 9.64
N LYS A 97 16.54 4.65 9.98
CA LYS A 97 17.74 4.50 10.82
C LYS A 97 19.00 5.00 10.10
N LYS A 98 19.20 4.64 8.83
CA LYS A 98 20.34 5.14 8.04
C LYS A 98 20.37 6.66 7.92
N GLY A 99 19.20 7.29 7.75
CA GLY A 99 19.11 8.75 7.71
C GLY A 99 19.47 9.43 9.04
N SER A 100 19.26 8.75 10.17
CA SER A 100 19.58 9.28 11.50
C SER A 100 21.07 9.16 11.85
N ASP A 101 21.75 8.13 11.31
CA ASP A 101 23.17 7.88 11.58
C ASP A 101 24.10 8.83 10.80
N ASP A 102 23.63 9.46 9.71
CA ASP A 102 24.44 10.35 8.84
C ASP A 102 24.49 11.81 9.33
N ASP A 103 23.55 12.23 10.20
CA ASP A 103 23.51 13.60 10.77
C ASP A 103 24.47 13.80 11.97
N GLY A 104 25.17 12.74 12.41
CA GLY A 104 25.97 12.72 13.64
C GLY A 104 27.46 13.08 13.50
N ASN A 105 27.95 13.44 12.30
CA ASN A 105 29.40 13.55 12.07
C ASN A 105 29.84 14.90 11.45
N ASN A 106 29.47 16.01 12.09
CA ASN A 106 30.08 17.30 11.79
C ASN A 106 30.42 18.09 13.07
N GLU A 107 31.32 17.52 13.88
CA GLU A 107 32.10 18.26 14.88
C GLU A 107 33.58 17.91 14.74
N THR A 108 34.33 18.70 13.96
CA THR A 108 35.74 19.10 14.21
C THR A 108 36.11 20.27 13.31
#